data_AF-A0A956YJA0-F1
#
_entry.id   AF-A0A956YJA0-F1
#
_cell.length_a   1.000
_cell.length_b   1.000
_cell.length_c   1.000
_cell.angle_alpha   90.00
_cell.angle_beta   90.00
_cell.angle_gamma   90.00
#
_symmetry.space_group_name_H-M   'P 1'
#
loop_
_entity.id
_entity.type
_entity.pdbx_description
1 polymer ?
#
loop_
_entity_poly.entity_id
_entity_poly.type
_entity_poly.pdbx_seq_one_letter_code
_entity_poly.pdbx_strand_id
1 'polypeptide(L)' 'DQSFKKSDETVNLADEIADVLFVLTCIANQTGIDLTAAFHQNMAKKTTRDKDRHANNPKLQS' A
#
# COMPACT_ATOMS: atom_id res chain seq x y z
N ASP A 1 -18.25 10.62 -17.61
CA ASP A 1 -18.30 9.25 -18.17
C ASP A 1 -16.95 8.80 -18.68
N GLN A 2 -16.10 8.26 -17.79
CA GLN A 2 -15.05 7.37 -18.27
C GLN A 2 -15.74 6.07 -18.66
N SER A 3 -15.92 5.89 -19.96
CA SER A 3 -16.58 4.72 -20.54
C SER A 3 -15.57 3.59 -20.55
N PHE A 4 -15.60 2.76 -19.51
CA PHE A 4 -14.80 1.53 -19.44
C PHE A 4 -15.25 0.58 -20.55
N LYS A 5 -14.34 0.25 -21.47
CA LYS A 5 -14.58 -0.81 -22.44
C LYS A 5 -14.30 -2.14 -21.74
N LYS A 6 -15.09 -3.17 -22.02
CA LYS A 6 -14.91 -4.53 -21.45
C LYS A 6 -13.53 -5.16 -21.72
N SER A 7 -12.80 -4.65 -22.72
CA SER A 7 -11.40 -5.01 -22.98
C SER A 7 -10.40 -4.43 -21.98
N ASP A 8 -10.84 -3.46 -21.16
CA ASP A 8 -10.03 -2.78 -20.14
C ASP A 8 -10.11 -3.47 -18.75
N GLU A 9 -10.93 -4.52 -18.60
CA GLU A 9 -11.16 -5.16 -17.29
C GLU A 9 -9.94 -5.95 -16.76
N THR A 10 -8.98 -6.26 -17.64
CA THR A 10 -7.66 -6.82 -17.30
C THR A 10 -6.51 -5.86 -17.62
N VAL A 11 -6.82 -4.62 -18.01
CA VAL A 11 -5.83 -3.57 -18.22
C VAL A 11 -5.30 -3.14 -16.86
N ASN A 12 -4.14 -3.73 -16.54
CA ASN A 12 -3.02 -3.09 -15.88
C ASN A 12 -3.25 -2.42 -14.52
N LEU A 13 -4.11 -2.99 -13.67
CA LEU A 13 -4.17 -2.60 -12.25
C LEU A 13 -2.77 -2.59 -11.59
N ALA A 14 -1.90 -3.51 -11.99
CA ALA A 14 -0.50 -3.52 -11.54
C ALA A 14 0.26 -2.26 -11.96
N ASP A 15 0.11 -1.79 -13.21
CA ASP A 15 0.78 -0.59 -13.69
C ASP A 15 0.18 0.67 -13.06
N GLU A 16 -1.13 0.74 -12.88
CA GLU A 16 -1.78 1.86 -12.19
C GLU A 16 -1.31 1.96 -10.72
N ILE A 17 -1.11 0.82 -10.05
CA ILE A 17 -0.51 0.79 -8.71
C ILE A 17 0.96 1.24 -8.75
N ALA A 18 1.71 0.87 -9.79
CA ALA A 18 3.09 1.31 -9.99
C ALA A 18 3.16 2.83 -10.22
N ASP A 19 2.22 3.41 -10.98
CA ASP A 19 2.13 4.85 -11.21
C ASP A 19 1.84 5.62 -9.92
N VAL A 20 0.92 5.11 -9.08
CA VAL A 20 0.67 5.68 -7.74
C VAL A 20 1.95 5.64 -6.89
N LEU A 21 2.66 4.52 -6.87
CA LEU A 21 3.91 4.38 -6.12
C LEU A 21 4.99 5.34 -6.63
N PHE A 22 5.09 5.53 -7.95
CA PHE A 22 6.03 6.46 -8.57
C PHE A 22 5.75 7.90 -8.15
N VAL A 23 4.49 8.34 -8.22
CA VAL A 23 4.10 9.69 -7.79
C VAL A 23 4.40 9.93 -6.31
N LEU A 24 4.10 8.95 -5.45
CA LEU A 24 4.43 9.04 -4.02
C LEU A 24 5.94 9.16 -3.77
N THR A 25 6.74 8.43 -4.55
CA THR A 25 8.21 8.50 -4.48
C THR A 25 8.71 9.88 -4.90
N CYS A 26 8.16 10.45 -5.98
CA CYS A 26 8.49 11.81 -6.42
C CYS A 26 8.14 12.87 -5.36
N ILE A 27 6.98 12.77 -4.72
CA ILE A 27 6.57 13.68 -3.64
C ILE A 27 7.55 13.59 -2.46
N ALA A 28 7.94 12.38 -2.05
CA ALA A 28 8.91 12.20 -0.97
C ALA A 28 10.27 12.80 -1.31
N ASN A 29 10.77 12.59 -2.53
CA ASN A 29 12.01 13.20 -3.00
C ASN A 29 11.92 14.74 -2.99
N GLN A 30 10.81 15.32 -3.46
CA GLN A 30 10.59 16.76 -3.48
C GLN A 30 10.54 17.38 -2.07
N THR A 31 10.03 16.63 -1.10
CA THR A 31 9.84 17.09 0.28
C THR A 31 10.99 16.72 1.22
N GLY A 32 12.01 16.01 0.73
CA GLY A 32 13.14 15.55 1.54
C GLY A 32 12.79 14.43 2.52
N ILE A 33 11.73 13.68 2.27
CA ILE A 33 11.30 12.56 3.12
C ILE A 33 12.11 11.31 2.75
N ASP A 34 12.81 10.73 3.73
CA ASP A 34 13.39 9.39 3.62
C ASP A 34 12.28 8.34 3.75
N LEU A 35 11.79 7.84 2.60
CA LEU A 35 10.77 6.80 2.55
C LEU A 35 11.20 5.50 3.22
N THR A 36 12.48 5.15 3.19
CA THR A 36 12.98 3.90 3.80
C THR A 36 12.85 3.98 5.31
N ALA A 37 13.33 5.07 5.91
CA ALA A 37 13.21 5.30 7.34
C ALA A 37 11.73 5.39 7.77
N ALA A 38 10.91 6.15 7.04
CA ALA A 38 9.49 6.31 7.33
C ALA A 38 8.73 4.97 7.24
N PHE A 39 9.02 4.16 6.23
CA PHE A 39 8.41 2.85 6.04
C PHE A 39 8.78 1.90 7.19
N HIS A 40 10.06 1.81 7.58
CA HIS A 40 10.51 0.97 8.70
C HIS A 40 9.83 1.35 10.02
N GLN A 41 9.75 2.65 10.35
CA GLN A 41 9.08 3.10 11.58
C GLN A 41 7.58 2.76 11.57
N ASN A 42 6.91 2.93 10.43
CA ASN A 42 5.50 2.60 10.28
C ASN A 42 5.24 1.09 10.42
N MET A 43 6.10 0.27 9.84
CA MET A 43 6.04 -1.19 10.00
C MET A 43 6.24 -1.59 11.46
N ALA A 44 7.26 -1.07 12.14
CA ALA A 44 7.48 -1.34 13.57
C ALA A 44 6.25 -0.97 14.41
N LYS A 45 5.66 0.20 14.17
CA LYS A 45 4.45 0.67 14.85
C LYS A 45 3.26 -0.28 14.62
N LYS A 46 3.02 -0.70 13.37
CA LYS A 46 1.92 -1.61 13.02
C LYS A 46 2.14 -3.01 13.59
N THR A 47 3.36 -3.54 13.54
CA THR A 47 3.72 -4.82 14.16
C THR A 47 3.43 -4.80 15.66
N THR A 48 3.81 -3.75 16.37
CA THR A 48 3.51 -3.62 17.80
C THR A 48 2.00 -3.52 18.06
N ARG A 49 1.28 -2.68 17.29
CA ARG A 49 -0.16 -2.50 17.45
C ARG A 49 -0.95 -3.78 17.18
N ASP A 50 -0.57 -4.49 16.12
CA ASP A 50 -1.31 -5.64 15.60
C ASP A 50 -0.73 -6.98 16.09
N LYS A 51 0.18 -6.95 17.07
CA LYS A 51 0.92 -8.11 17.60
C LYS A 51 0.00 -9.29 17.92
N ASP A 52 -1.10 -9.02 18.61
CA ASP A 52 -2.05 -10.05 19.03
C ASP A 52 -3.31 -10.06 18.15
N ARG A 53 -3.42 -9.15 17.17
CA ARG A 53 -4.63 -8.96 16.36
C ARG A 53 -4.95 -10.20 15.51
N HIS A 54 -3.93 -10.86 14.98
CA HIS A 54 -4.10 -12.08 14.20
C HIS A 54 -4.31 -13.30 15.10
N ALA A 55 -3.56 -13.41 16.21
CA ALA A 55 -3.68 -14.51 17.17
C ALA A 55 -5.06 -14.55 17.85
N ASN A 56 -5.62 -13.38 18.16
CA ASN A 56 -6.90 -13.24 18.83
C ASN A 56 -8.09 -13.10 17.87
N ASN A 57 -7.90 -13.28 16.55
CA ASN A 57 -8.99 -13.10 15.59
C ASN A 57 -9.88 -14.36 15.55
N PRO A 58 -11.15 -14.30 16.02
CA PRO A 58 -12.03 -15.47 16.02
C PRO A 58 -12.39 -15.96 14.61
N LYS A 59 -12.27 -15.10 13.60
CA LYS A 59 -12.51 -15.45 12.18
C LYS A 59 -11.40 -16.28 11.56
N LEU A 60 -10.23 -16.35 12.22
CA LEU A 60 -9.04 -17.08 11.75
C LEU A 60 -8.77 -18.35 12.58
N GLN A 61 -9.59 -18.62 13.60
CA GLN A 61 -9.56 -19.88 14.32
C GLN A 61 -10.40 -20.90 13.55
N SER A 62 -9.73 -21.90 12.98
CA SER A 62 -10.32 -23.03 12.25
C SER A 62 -10.76 -24.14 13.19
#